data_AF-A0AAD6XLA3-F1
#
_entry.id   AF-A0AAD6XLA3-F1
#
_cell.length_a   1.000
_cell.length_b   1.000
_cell.length_c   1.000
_cell.angle_alpha   90.00
_cell.angle_beta   90.00
_cell.angle_gamma   90.00
#
_symmetry.space_group_name_H-M   'P 1'
#
loop_
_entity.id
_entity.type
_entity.pdbx_description
1 polymer ?
#
loop_
_entity_poly.entity_id
_entity_poly.type
_entity_poly.pdbx_seq_one_letter_code
_entity_poly.pdbx_strand_id
1 'polypeptide(L)' 'MHASHRDIDNLKQKHARLMLILFKPWRHAHDLRNPEESWEEAYQRFRTICSVSVLEAVDNIHILHECKDSRDA' A
#
# COMPACT_ATOMS: atom_id res chain seq x y z
N MET A 1 20.59 6.92 10.49
CA MET A 1 20.63 5.75 9.59
C MET A 1 19.90 6.17 8.32
N HIS A 2 20.61 6.42 7.21
CA HIS A 2 19.97 6.86 5.95
C HIS A 2 19.42 5.63 5.23
N ALA A 3 18.11 5.41 5.30
CA ALA A 3 17.44 4.42 4.46
C ALA A 3 17.74 4.74 2.99
N SER A 4 18.24 3.77 2.22
CA SER A 4 18.53 4.01 0.81
C SER A 4 17.22 4.19 0.05
N HIS A 5 17.23 4.98 -1.03
CA HIS A 5 16.06 5.15 -1.92
C HIS A 5 15.41 3.82 -2.30
N ARG A 6 16.24 2.79 -2.56
CA ARG A 6 15.80 1.41 -2.84
C ARG A 6 15.02 0.75 -1.71
N ASP A 7 15.35 1.05 -0.45
CA ASP A 7 14.65 0.48 0.71
C ASP A 7 13.25 1.10 0.84
N ILE A 8 13.14 2.41 0.57
CA ILE A 8 11.87 3.15 0.57
C ILE A 8 10.96 2.63 -0.55
N ASP A 9 11.51 2.46 -1.75
CA ASP A 9 10.73 1.91 -2.87
C ASP A 9 10.26 0.48 -2.60
N ASN A 10 11.12 -0.36 -1.99
CA ASN A 10 10.73 -1.72 -1.63
C ASN A 10 9.59 -1.73 -0.60
N LEU A 11 9.64 -0.82 0.38
CA LEU A 11 8.60 -0.68 1.39
C LEU A 11 7.28 -0.20 0.77
N LYS A 12 7.32 0.79 -0.12
CA LYS A 12 6.15 1.28 -0.86
C LYS A 12 5.50 0.17 -1.70
N GLN A 13 6.29 -0.62 -2.42
CA GLN A 13 5.79 -1.72 -3.24
C GLN A 13 5.15 -2.82 -2.38
N LYS A 14 5.74 -3.14 -1.22
CA LYS A 14 5.16 -4.09 -0.25
C LYS A 14 3.85 -3.56 0.33
N HIS A 15 3.82 -2.30 0.75
CA HIS A 15 2.62 -1.67 1.28
C HIS A 15 1.49 -1.65 0.25
N ALA A 16 1.76 -1.19 -0.97
CA ALA A 16 0.81 -1.17 -2.08
C ALA A 16 0.22 -2.56 -2.35
N ARG A 17 1.06 -3.60 -2.38
CA ARG A 17 0.62 -4.99 -2.54
C ARG A 17 -0.30 -5.45 -1.41
N LEU A 18 0.06 -5.18 -0.15
CA LEU A 18 -0.75 -5.57 1.01
C LEU A 18 -2.12 -4.89 0.99
N MET A 19 -2.17 -3.59 0.69
CA MET A 19 -3.43 -2.85 0.63
C MET A 19 -4.35 -3.37 -0.47
N LEU A 20 -3.81 -3.70 -1.65
CA LEU A 20 -4.59 -4.32 -2.72
C LEU A 20 -5.13 -5.69 -2.31
N ILE A 21 -4.35 -6.52 -1.62
CA ILE A 21 -4.79 -7.84 -1.16
C ILE A 21 -5.94 -7.73 -0.15
N LEU A 22 -5.88 -6.76 0.76
CA LEU A 22 -6.84 -6.61 1.85
C LEU A 22 -8.15 -5.96 1.41
N PHE A 23 -8.07 -4.95 0.55
CA PHE A 23 -9.21 -4.07 0.26
C PHE A 23 -9.82 -4.23 -1.13
N LYS A 24 -9.07 -4.81 -2.08
CA LYS A 24 -9.62 -5.08 -3.41
C LYS A 24 -10.29 -6.46 -3.39
N PRO A 25 -11.48 -6.63 -3.96
CA PRO A 25 -12.01 -7.96 -4.22
C PRO A 25 -11.24 -8.59 -5.40
N TRP A 26 -10.61 -9.75 -5.19
CA TRP A 26 -9.85 -10.46 -6.22
C TRP A 26 -10.11 -11.97 -6.15
N ARG A 27 -10.08 -12.64 -7.31
CA ARG A 27 -10.11 -14.11 -7.41
C ARG A 27 -8.77 -14.66 -7.87
N HIS A 28 -8.03 -13.86 -8.64
CA HIS A 28 -6.73 -14.22 -9.19
C HIS A 28 -5.72 -13.08 -9.01
N ALA A 29 -4.42 -13.42 -9.08
CA ALA A 29 -3.36 -12.43 -8.93
C ALA A 29 -3.40 -11.33 -10.01
N HIS A 30 -3.93 -11.63 -11.20
CA HIS A 30 -4.09 -10.64 -12.28
C HIS A 30 -5.18 -9.60 -11.97
N ASP A 31 -6.13 -9.91 -11.08
CA ASP A 31 -7.13 -8.92 -10.68
C ASP A 31 -6.49 -7.81 -9.86
N LEU A 32 -5.42 -8.10 -9.12
CA LEU A 32 -4.74 -7.14 -8.25
C LEU A 32 -3.99 -6.08 -9.06
N ARG A 33 -3.23 -6.49 -10.07
CA ARG A 33 -2.29 -5.67 -10.84
C ARG A 33 -2.17 -6.20 -12.27
N ASN A 34 -2.18 -5.31 -13.26
CA ASN A 34 -1.83 -5.63 -14.63
C ASN A 34 -0.36 -6.10 -14.72
N PRO A 35 0.01 -6.96 -15.70
CA PRO A 35 1.38 -7.44 -15.82
C PRO A 35 2.42 -6.33 -16.01
N GLU A 36 2.02 -5.26 -16.70
CA GLU A 36 2.88 -4.14 -17.12
C GLU A 36 2.92 -2.98 -16.11
N GLU A 37 1.97 -2.90 -15.17
CA GLU A 37 1.92 -1.83 -14.15
C GLU A 37 2.63 -2.30 -12.86
N SER A 38 3.36 -1.42 -12.17
CA SER A 38 3.94 -1.68 -10.84
C SER A 38 2.86 -1.80 -9.75
N TRP A 39 3.21 -2.31 -8.56
CA TRP A 39 2.23 -2.41 -7.46
C TRP A 39 1.75 -1.04 -7.00
N GLU A 40 2.64 -0.04 -7.05
CA GLU A 40 2.30 1.34 -6.74
C GLU A 40 1.29 1.91 -7.74
N GLU A 41 1.48 1.71 -9.05
CA GLU A 41 0.54 2.17 -10.08
C GLU A 41 -0.82 1.50 -9.94
N ALA A 42 -0.87 0.18 -9.72
CA ALA A 42 -2.12 -0.52 -9.45
C ALA A 42 -2.81 -0.01 -8.18
N TYR A 43 -2.04 0.31 -7.14
CA TYR A 43 -2.57 0.86 -5.90
C TYR A 43 -3.09 2.28 -6.09
N GLN A 44 -2.39 3.14 -6.81
CA GLN A 44 -2.89 4.49 -7.15
C GLN A 44 -4.19 4.40 -7.95
N ARG A 45 -4.27 3.50 -8.94
CA ARG A 45 -5.50 3.22 -9.68
C ARG A 45 -6.61 2.67 -8.78
N PHE A 46 -6.28 1.83 -7.80
CA PHE A 46 -7.26 1.38 -6.82
C PHE A 46 -7.78 2.55 -5.96
N ARG A 47 -6.90 3.46 -5.53
CA ARG A 47 -7.30 4.63 -4.74
C ARG A 47 -8.28 5.57 -5.47
N THR A 48 -8.24 5.63 -6.81
CA THR A 48 -9.19 6.46 -7.57
C THR A 48 -10.59 5.85 -7.68
N ILE A 49 -10.71 4.53 -7.57
CA ILE A 49 -11.99 3.81 -7.65
C ILE A 49 -12.57 3.44 -6.28
N CYS A 50 -11.74 3.51 -5.24
CA CYS A 50 -12.07 3.04 -3.91
C CYS A 50 -12.87 4.09 -3.11
N SER A 51 -13.71 3.63 -2.19
CA SER A 51 -14.46 4.52 -1.31
C SER A 51 -13.55 5.26 -0.32
N VAL A 52 -13.99 6.45 0.09
CA VAL A 52 -13.26 7.29 1.06
C VAL A 52 -13.02 6.55 2.38
N SER A 53 -13.98 5.76 2.85
CA SER A 53 -13.84 5.00 4.11
C SER A 53 -12.71 3.96 4.08
N VAL A 54 -12.41 3.38 2.92
CA VAL A 54 -11.27 2.47 2.79
C VAL A 54 -9.97 3.26 2.74
N LEU A 55 -9.95 4.43 2.09
CA LEU A 55 -8.78 5.32 2.12
C LEU A 55 -8.45 5.77 3.55
N GLU A 56 -9.46 6.11 4.35
CA GLU A 56 -9.31 6.43 5.77
C GLU A 56 -8.79 5.22 6.57
N ALA A 57 -9.26 4.00 6.28
CA ALA A 57 -8.76 2.80 6.94
C ALA A 57 -7.27 2.55 6.63
N VAL A 58 -6.86 2.74 5.37
CA VAL A 58 -5.45 2.65 4.97
C VAL A 58 -4.62 3.73 5.68
N ASP A 59 -5.10 4.97 5.71
CA ASP A 59 -4.40 6.08 6.36
C ASP A 59 -4.23 5.85 7.86
N ASN A 60 -5.27 5.38 8.53
CA ASN A 60 -5.23 5.00 9.95
C ASN A 60 -4.20 3.89 10.22
N ILE A 61 -4.10 2.88 9.33
CA ILE A 61 -3.08 1.84 9.46
C ILE A 61 -1.67 2.43 9.32
N HIS A 62 -1.48 3.37 8.40
CA HIS A 62 -0.20 4.05 8.22
C HIS A 62 0.20 4.84 9.48
N ILE A 63 -0.72 5.65 10.00
CA ILE A 63 -0.52 6.45 11.21
C ILE A 63 -0.24 5.56 12.43
N LEU A 64 -0.96 4.44 12.59
CA LEU A 64 -0.71 3.49 13.67
C LEU A 64 0.71 2.92 13.62
N HIS A 65 1.22 2.63 12.42
CA HIS A 65 2.59 2.17 12.24
C HIS A 65 3.61 3.27 12.55
N GLU A 66 3.39 4.49 12.05
CA GLU A 66 4.27 5.64 12.35
C GLU A 66 4.33 5.95 13.86
N CYS A 67 3.19 5.95 14.54
CA CYS A 67 3.13 6.16 15.98
C CYS A 67 3.81 5.04 16.78
N LYS A 68 3.74 3.80 16.28
CA LYS A 68 4.43 2.66 16.91
C LYS A 68 5.95 2.77 16.75
N ASP A 69 6.42 3.05 15.54
CA ASP A 69 7.85 3.24 15.26
C ASP A 69 8.42 4.45 16.02
N SER A 70 7.65 5.52 16.18
CA SER A 70 8.06 6.69 16.98
C SER A 70 8.14 6.41 18.49
N ARG A 71 7.39 5.42 19.00
CA ARG A 71 7.37 5.09 20.43
C ARG A 71 8.45 4.07 20.81
N ASP A 72 8.80 3.19 19.87
CA ASP A 72 9.80 2.14 20.08
C ASP A 72 11.23 2.61 19.73
N ALA A 73 11.41 3.92 19.42
CA ALA A 73 12.68 4.62 19.20
C ALA A 73 13.14 5.39 20.45
#